data_AF-A0AAD0FN05-F1
#
_entry.id   AF-A0AAD0FN05-F1
#
_cell.length_a   1.000
_cell.length_b   1.000
_cell.length_c   1.000
_cell.angle_alpha   90.00
_cell.angle_beta   90.00
_cell.angle_gamma   90.00
#
_symmetry.space_group_name_H-M   'P 1'
#
loop_
_entity.id
_entity.type
_entity.pdbx_description
1 polymer ?
#
loop_
_entity_poly.entity_id
_entity_poly.type
_entity_poly.pdbx_seq_one_letter_code
_entity_poly.pdbx_strand_id
1 'polypeptide(L)'
;MPGSTRDRRSFPGVQLPALEGGSPTEVTLIAQLGIGAGDALVTDASQRQRHHPAFIDALDEPSARLGGMHLQQGDASSLYSFTVGAGGHPFHRHAGPRMFTAIAGSAGAELRFATASDAQLARDPAAFARTLRRIRIPPDCLFTVRFGGGTWHQFASNHRAHPALFALSCHSNELAGAMDEQARAQVQRNAADIPSLTEVLPEAHWPSAASLAASPLLQLSLQAAPPSLCAHLCAHTRALLGPLRRISLRRLRGFVERATPAYPVHSQAAASDGLLPAALPHSHYQDQTTLRLDSTQVTHHAASALLADVLEGFLRNPPAGVGHLMALRNRLVAPLRLRTSPLGCPVSSLLSTDRSRLFAGRYPVLDAHIDDGDTCAEVLLGADDRHLRFRSSVRVQRCADGHIEISLGTRVQTRNAFGRLYMALIDAAHRHYVAPALLRRAVEHALAPELGDLDDWAEYSAYR
;
A
#
# COMPACT_ATOMS: atom_id res chain seq x y z
N MET A 1 -9.92 -24.53 -44.25
CA MET A 1 -8.68 -25.26 -43.89
C MET A 1 -8.18 -24.69 -42.57
N PRO A 2 -7.99 -25.52 -41.52
CA PRO A 2 -7.34 -25.06 -40.29
C PRO A 2 -5.91 -24.57 -40.59
N GLY A 3 -5.47 -23.51 -39.90
CA GLY A 3 -4.11 -22.98 -40.05
C GLY A 3 -3.04 -23.93 -39.52
N SER A 4 -1.76 -23.63 -39.78
CA SER A 4 -0.66 -24.42 -39.23
C SER A 4 -0.54 -24.23 -37.72
N THR A 5 -0.64 -25.34 -36.98
CA THR A 5 -0.43 -25.35 -35.52
C THR A 5 1.01 -25.77 -35.23
N ARG A 6 1.70 -25.04 -34.36
CA ARG A 6 3.05 -25.40 -33.90
C ARG A 6 2.98 -25.82 -32.45
N ASP A 7 3.31 -27.07 -32.17
CA ASP A 7 3.46 -27.56 -30.80
C ASP A 7 4.77 -27.02 -30.19
N ARG A 8 4.72 -26.60 -28.92
CA ARG A 8 5.86 -26.09 -28.16
C ARG A 8 5.76 -26.59 -26.72
N ARG A 9 6.88 -27.13 -26.21
CA ARG A 9 7.03 -27.52 -24.79
C ARG A 9 7.37 -26.34 -23.86
N SER A 10 7.55 -25.15 -24.42
CA SER A 10 7.84 -23.90 -23.69
C SER A 10 6.66 -22.95 -23.80
N PHE A 11 6.84 -21.67 -23.45
CA PHE A 11 5.81 -20.64 -23.53
C PHE A 11 5.37 -20.38 -24.98
N PRO A 12 4.10 -20.61 -25.32
CA PRO A 12 3.54 -20.23 -26.61
C PRO A 12 3.58 -18.71 -26.74
N GLY A 13 4.20 -18.22 -27.80
CA GLY A 13 4.32 -16.78 -28.02
C GLY A 13 4.45 -16.44 -29.50
N VAL A 14 4.13 -15.20 -29.81
CA VAL A 14 4.20 -14.62 -31.14
C VAL A 14 4.91 -13.28 -31.11
N GLN A 15 5.67 -13.03 -32.16
CA GLN A 15 6.31 -11.76 -32.42
C GLN A 15 5.74 -11.20 -33.73
N LEU A 16 5.18 -10.00 -33.68
CA LEU A 16 4.77 -9.24 -34.86
C LEU A 16 5.87 -8.24 -35.20
N PRO A 17 6.24 -8.09 -36.48
CA PRO A 17 7.26 -7.14 -36.89
C PRO A 17 6.81 -5.70 -36.62
N ALA A 18 7.76 -4.84 -36.30
CA ALA A 18 7.55 -3.41 -36.18
C ALA A 18 7.59 -2.72 -37.56
N LEU A 19 7.16 -1.45 -37.61
CA LEU A 19 7.62 -0.54 -38.66
C LEU A 19 9.14 -0.35 -38.59
N GLU A 20 9.77 0.06 -39.70
CA GLU A 20 11.21 0.32 -39.75
C GLU A 20 11.68 1.20 -38.57
N GLY A 21 12.69 0.72 -37.84
CA GLY A 21 13.26 1.39 -36.66
C GLY A 21 12.50 1.19 -35.34
N GLY A 22 11.34 0.53 -35.34
CA GLY A 22 10.54 0.27 -34.14
C GLY A 22 10.87 -1.04 -33.42
N SER A 23 10.39 -1.17 -32.17
CA SER A 23 10.44 -2.44 -31.42
C SER A 23 9.28 -3.37 -31.80
N PRO A 24 9.53 -4.68 -31.96
CA PRO A 24 8.49 -5.64 -32.31
C PRO A 24 7.42 -5.75 -31.22
N THR A 25 6.22 -6.18 -31.62
CA THR A 25 5.18 -6.55 -30.65
C THR A 25 5.34 -8.02 -30.28
N GLU A 26 5.52 -8.31 -29.01
CA GLU A 26 5.71 -9.65 -28.47
C GLU A 26 4.59 -9.97 -27.51
N VAL A 27 3.97 -11.14 -27.68
CA VAL A 27 2.92 -11.66 -26.80
C VAL A 27 3.25 -13.09 -26.45
N THR A 28 3.32 -13.39 -25.15
CA THR A 28 3.71 -14.72 -24.65
C THR A 28 2.78 -15.19 -23.54
N LEU A 29 2.26 -16.41 -23.64
CA LEU A 29 1.47 -17.03 -22.57
C LEU A 29 2.40 -17.65 -21.53
N ILE A 30 2.10 -17.43 -20.25
CA ILE A 30 2.92 -17.90 -19.12
C ILE A 30 2.25 -19.06 -18.40
N ALA A 31 1.02 -18.88 -17.95
CA ALA A 31 0.34 -19.87 -17.15
C ALA A 31 -1.18 -19.86 -17.37
N GLN A 32 -1.78 -21.04 -17.24
CA GLN A 32 -3.21 -21.23 -17.24
C GLN A 32 -3.70 -21.27 -15.79
N LEU A 33 -4.60 -20.35 -15.42
CA LEU A 33 -5.17 -20.28 -14.09
C LEU A 33 -6.37 -21.22 -13.94
N GLY A 34 -6.84 -21.37 -12.70
CA GLY A 34 -8.07 -22.09 -12.38
C GLY A 34 -9.30 -21.50 -13.05
N ILE A 35 -10.35 -22.30 -13.20
CA ILE A 35 -11.59 -21.88 -13.85
C ILE A 35 -12.22 -20.71 -13.10
N GLY A 36 -12.45 -19.60 -13.81
CA GLY A 36 -13.05 -18.39 -13.26
C GLY A 36 -12.10 -17.49 -12.49
N ALA A 37 -10.82 -17.85 -12.40
CA ALA A 37 -9.81 -17.07 -11.68
C ALA A 37 -9.55 -15.71 -12.34
N GLY A 38 -9.65 -15.62 -13.67
CA GLY A 38 -9.50 -14.37 -14.40
C GLY A 38 -10.54 -13.34 -13.98
N ASP A 39 -11.82 -13.68 -14.09
CA ASP A 39 -12.93 -12.83 -13.66
C ASP A 39 -12.85 -12.42 -12.19
N ALA A 40 -12.53 -13.36 -11.31
CA ALA A 40 -12.38 -13.10 -9.87
C ALA A 40 -11.27 -12.08 -9.60
N LEU A 41 -10.11 -12.27 -10.23
CA LEU A 41 -8.96 -11.38 -10.06
C LEU A 41 -9.24 -9.99 -10.63
N VAL A 42 -9.77 -9.88 -11.85
CA VAL A 42 -10.11 -8.57 -12.41
C VAL A 42 -11.11 -7.84 -11.53
N THR A 43 -12.09 -8.55 -10.95
CA THR A 43 -13.07 -7.96 -10.04
C THR A 43 -12.43 -7.46 -8.74
N ASP A 44 -11.61 -8.28 -8.06
CA ASP A 44 -10.93 -7.90 -6.81
C ASP A 44 -9.95 -6.73 -7.05
N ALA A 45 -9.08 -6.86 -8.05
CA ALA A 45 -8.04 -5.89 -8.33
C ALA A 45 -8.61 -4.54 -8.80
N SER A 46 -9.62 -4.53 -9.67
CA SER A 46 -10.27 -3.27 -10.10
C SER A 46 -11.01 -2.57 -8.96
N GLN A 47 -11.59 -3.31 -8.01
CA GLN A 47 -12.17 -2.70 -6.81
C GLN A 47 -11.09 -2.05 -5.92
N ARG A 48 -9.92 -2.67 -5.74
CA ARG A 48 -8.78 -2.05 -5.03
C ARG A 48 -8.23 -0.85 -5.77
N GLN A 49 -8.09 -0.97 -7.09
CA GLN A 49 -7.63 0.10 -7.98
C GLN A 49 -8.47 1.36 -7.82
N ARG A 50 -9.81 1.24 -7.75
CA ARG A 50 -10.73 2.37 -7.52
C ARG A 50 -10.56 3.09 -6.18
N HIS A 51 -9.98 2.44 -5.17
CA HIS A 51 -9.69 3.05 -3.88
C HIS A 51 -8.25 3.58 -3.81
N HIS A 52 -7.46 3.45 -4.88
CA HIS A 52 -6.09 3.93 -4.92
C HIS A 52 -6.08 5.47 -5.06
N PRO A 53 -5.23 6.21 -4.32
CA PRO A 53 -5.20 7.68 -4.38
C PRO A 53 -4.91 8.23 -5.78
N ALA A 54 -4.03 7.56 -6.54
CA ALA A 54 -3.68 7.90 -7.92
C ALA A 54 -4.58 7.23 -8.98
N PHE A 55 -5.84 6.96 -8.64
CA PHE A 55 -6.80 6.34 -9.56
C PHE A 55 -7.31 7.34 -10.60
N ILE A 56 -7.36 6.91 -11.86
CA ILE A 56 -7.89 7.69 -12.97
C ILE A 56 -8.83 6.80 -13.79
N ASP A 57 -10.08 7.24 -13.94
CA ASP A 57 -11.09 6.60 -14.77
C ASP A 57 -11.19 7.36 -16.11
N ALA A 58 -10.49 6.86 -17.13
CA ALA A 58 -10.45 7.49 -18.44
C ALA A 58 -10.23 6.45 -19.55
N LEU A 59 -10.64 6.81 -20.78
CA LEU A 59 -10.39 6.04 -22.01
C LEU A 59 -10.91 4.59 -21.98
N ASP A 60 -11.93 4.28 -21.18
CA ASP A 60 -12.40 2.91 -20.91
C ASP A 60 -11.28 1.96 -20.43
N GLU A 61 -10.21 2.54 -19.89
CA GLU A 61 -9.03 1.90 -19.35
C GLU A 61 -8.68 2.53 -17.99
N PRO A 62 -9.50 2.28 -16.95
CA PRO A 62 -9.21 2.78 -15.61
C PRO A 62 -7.84 2.30 -15.15
N SER A 63 -7.05 3.24 -14.65
CA SER A 63 -5.66 3.02 -14.28
C SER A 63 -5.34 3.58 -12.90
N ALA A 64 -4.26 3.08 -12.30
CA ALA A 64 -3.69 3.69 -11.10
C ALA A 64 -2.18 3.55 -11.10
N ARG A 65 -1.48 4.65 -10.83
CA ARG A 65 -0.02 4.64 -10.67
C ARG A 65 0.35 4.04 -9.32
N LEU A 66 0.97 2.87 -9.35
CA LEU A 66 1.41 2.12 -8.16
C LEU A 66 2.82 2.53 -7.70
N GLY A 67 3.64 3.03 -8.63
CA GLY A 67 4.97 3.57 -8.36
C GLY A 67 5.31 4.67 -9.37
N GLY A 68 5.74 5.83 -8.86
CA GLY A 68 6.20 6.96 -9.68
C GLY A 68 7.69 6.91 -9.94
N MET A 69 8.18 7.88 -10.72
CA MET A 69 9.60 8.01 -11.02
C MET A 69 10.40 8.54 -9.84
N HIS A 70 11.67 8.16 -9.77
CA HIS A 70 12.66 8.66 -8.83
C HIS A 70 13.78 9.38 -9.61
N LEU A 71 13.42 10.51 -10.24
CA LEU A 71 14.31 11.23 -11.15
C LEU A 71 15.59 11.75 -10.49
N GLN A 72 15.55 12.10 -9.20
CA GLN A 72 16.75 12.50 -8.45
C GLN A 72 17.77 11.36 -8.31
N GLN A 73 17.31 10.11 -8.39
CA GLN A 73 18.10 8.89 -8.34
C GLN A 73 18.42 8.35 -9.74
N GLY A 74 18.02 9.07 -10.80
CA GLY A 74 18.22 8.65 -12.19
C GLY A 74 17.27 7.52 -12.65
N ASP A 75 16.20 7.27 -11.91
CA ASP A 75 15.20 6.25 -12.24
C ASP A 75 13.93 6.89 -12.81
N ALA A 76 13.77 6.79 -14.13
CA ALA A 76 12.61 7.30 -14.87
C ALA A 76 11.54 6.21 -15.11
N SER A 77 11.62 5.09 -14.39
CA SER A 77 10.63 4.03 -14.50
C SER A 77 9.39 4.33 -13.66
N SER A 78 8.25 3.80 -14.08
CA SER A 78 7.00 3.88 -13.35
C SER A 78 6.21 2.58 -13.50
N LEU A 79 5.33 2.33 -12.53
CA LEU A 79 4.50 1.13 -12.48
C LEU A 79 3.03 1.54 -12.39
N TYR A 80 2.22 1.02 -13.30
CA TYR A 80 0.78 1.23 -13.32
C TYR A 80 0.04 -0.10 -13.22
N SER A 81 -1.16 -0.01 -12.69
CA SER A 81 -2.22 -0.97 -12.97
C SER A 81 -3.17 -0.38 -14.02
N PHE A 82 -3.73 -1.22 -14.89
CA PHE A 82 -4.86 -0.84 -15.72
C PHE A 82 -5.84 -2.01 -15.89
N THR A 83 -7.12 -1.68 -16.06
CA THR A 83 -8.19 -2.65 -16.26
C THR A 83 -8.88 -2.39 -17.59
N VAL A 84 -9.15 -3.45 -18.36
CA VAL A 84 -9.97 -3.36 -19.57
C VAL A 84 -11.25 -4.15 -19.36
N GLY A 85 -12.36 -3.41 -19.38
CA GLY A 85 -13.70 -3.95 -19.15
C GLY A 85 -14.20 -4.85 -20.28
N ALA A 86 -15.49 -5.22 -20.21
CA ALA A 86 -16.11 -6.05 -21.22
C ALA A 86 -16.28 -5.35 -22.58
N GLY A 87 -16.36 -4.01 -22.57
CA GLY A 87 -16.46 -3.19 -23.78
C GLY A 87 -15.14 -3.05 -24.55
N GLY A 88 -14.01 -3.44 -23.96
CA GLY A 88 -12.70 -3.06 -24.48
C GLY A 88 -12.40 -1.58 -24.23
N HIS A 89 -11.38 -1.06 -24.90
CA HIS A 89 -11.05 0.36 -24.91
C HIS A 89 -10.90 0.89 -26.35
N PRO A 90 -10.92 2.21 -26.60
CA PRO A 90 -10.62 2.82 -27.89
C PRO A 90 -9.27 2.38 -28.45
N PHE A 91 -9.13 2.33 -29.77
CA PHE A 91 -7.81 2.22 -30.38
C PHE A 91 -6.96 3.43 -29.98
N HIS A 92 -5.80 3.18 -29.41
CA HIS A 92 -4.88 4.24 -29.02
C HIS A 92 -3.43 3.79 -29.14
N ARG A 93 -2.51 4.73 -28.95
CA ARG A 93 -1.07 4.49 -28.90
C ARG A 93 -0.43 5.32 -27.80
N HIS A 94 0.78 4.93 -27.42
CA HIS A 94 1.59 5.70 -26.49
C HIS A 94 2.90 6.13 -27.14
N ALA A 95 3.46 7.24 -26.67
CA ALA A 95 4.76 7.74 -27.12
C ALA A 95 5.91 6.76 -26.82
N GLY A 96 5.92 6.22 -25.61
CA GLY A 96 6.96 5.31 -25.13
C GLY A 96 6.63 3.83 -25.35
N PRO A 97 7.63 2.94 -25.25
CA PRO A 97 7.40 1.50 -25.24
C PRO A 97 6.55 1.09 -24.03
N ARG A 98 5.83 -0.01 -24.17
CA ARG A 98 5.02 -0.60 -23.09
C ARG A 98 5.41 -2.05 -22.89
N MET A 99 5.54 -2.44 -21.63
CA MET A 99 5.71 -3.82 -21.22
C MET A 99 4.78 -4.11 -20.05
N PHE A 100 3.91 -5.10 -20.19
CA PHE A 100 2.97 -5.43 -19.13
C PHE A 100 2.75 -6.93 -18.99
N THR A 101 2.41 -7.31 -17.77
CA THR A 101 1.92 -8.65 -17.43
C THR A 101 0.44 -8.55 -17.12
N ALA A 102 -0.36 -9.41 -17.73
CA ALA A 102 -1.81 -9.32 -17.67
C ALA A 102 -2.44 -10.68 -17.40
N ILE A 103 -3.64 -10.64 -16.83
CA ILE A 103 -4.51 -11.80 -16.65
C ILE A 103 -5.79 -11.56 -17.43
N ALA A 104 -6.10 -12.47 -18.35
CA ALA A 104 -7.32 -12.43 -19.14
C ALA A 104 -8.53 -12.88 -18.31
N GLY A 105 -9.70 -12.28 -18.58
CA GLY A 105 -10.96 -12.71 -18.01
C GLY A 105 -11.35 -14.14 -18.42
N SER A 106 -12.45 -14.65 -17.87
CA SER A 106 -12.85 -16.05 -18.03
C SER A 106 -13.49 -16.36 -19.39
N ALA A 107 -13.61 -15.38 -20.28
CA ALA A 107 -13.86 -15.59 -21.71
C ALA A 107 -12.60 -15.40 -22.58
N GLY A 108 -11.48 -15.01 -21.99
CA GLY A 108 -10.26 -14.63 -22.69
C GLY A 108 -10.34 -13.23 -23.28
N ALA A 109 -9.24 -12.82 -23.89
CA ALA A 109 -9.10 -11.50 -24.49
C ALA A 109 -8.68 -11.60 -25.95
N GLU A 110 -8.92 -10.52 -26.68
CA GLU A 110 -8.38 -10.29 -28.00
C GLU A 110 -7.53 -9.02 -27.99
N LEU A 111 -6.26 -9.19 -28.34
CA LEU A 111 -5.31 -8.11 -28.49
C LEU A 111 -5.20 -7.75 -29.96
N ARG A 112 -5.32 -6.47 -30.28
CA ARG A 112 -5.34 -5.96 -31.65
C ARG A 112 -4.20 -4.96 -31.78
N PHE A 113 -3.35 -5.13 -32.78
CA PHE A 113 -2.21 -4.25 -33.05
C PHE A 113 -2.20 -3.84 -34.51
N ALA A 114 -2.01 -2.56 -34.78
CA ALA A 114 -1.82 -2.01 -36.11
C ALA A 114 -0.57 -1.13 -36.14
N THR A 115 0.21 -1.27 -37.19
CA THR A 115 1.49 -0.59 -37.38
C THR A 115 1.41 0.44 -38.50
N ALA A 116 0.24 1.02 -38.76
CA ALA A 116 0.11 2.09 -39.76
C ALA A 116 0.65 3.42 -39.19
N SER A 117 1.53 4.11 -39.93
CA SER A 117 2.01 5.45 -39.55
C SER A 117 1.00 6.55 -39.93
N ASP A 118 1.13 7.73 -39.32
CA ASP A 118 0.22 8.85 -39.60
C ASP A 118 0.26 9.27 -41.06
N ALA A 119 1.46 9.30 -41.65
CA ALA A 119 1.64 9.59 -43.06
C ALA A 119 1.00 8.52 -43.98
N GLN A 120 0.88 7.27 -43.53
CA GLN A 120 0.15 6.23 -44.26
C GLN A 120 -1.36 6.40 -44.10
N LEU A 121 -1.84 6.65 -42.87
CA LEU A 121 -3.26 6.84 -42.58
C LEU A 121 -3.84 8.07 -43.29
N ALA A 122 -3.07 9.16 -43.38
CA ALA A 122 -3.47 10.38 -44.08
C ALA A 122 -3.62 10.17 -45.61
N ARG A 123 -2.82 9.27 -46.20
CA ARG A 123 -2.85 8.97 -47.65
C ARG A 123 -3.86 7.88 -47.99
N ASP A 124 -3.98 6.88 -47.14
CA ASP A 124 -4.86 5.73 -47.33
C ASP A 124 -5.38 5.21 -45.99
N PRO A 125 -6.61 5.59 -45.58
CA PRO A 125 -7.22 5.12 -44.35
C PRO A 125 -7.34 3.58 -44.26
N ALA A 126 -7.42 2.87 -45.40
CA ALA A 126 -7.48 1.42 -45.40
C ALA A 126 -6.14 0.75 -45.01
N ALA A 127 -5.05 1.53 -44.93
CA ALA A 127 -3.77 1.04 -44.41
C ALA A 127 -3.89 0.47 -42.99
N PHE A 128 -4.76 1.05 -42.15
CA PHE A 128 -4.99 0.57 -40.79
C PHE A 128 -5.45 -0.90 -40.77
N ALA A 129 -6.51 -1.21 -41.54
CA ALA A 129 -7.08 -2.55 -41.60
C ALA A 129 -6.09 -3.57 -42.20
N ARG A 130 -5.23 -3.16 -43.13
CA ARG A 130 -4.24 -4.05 -43.75
C ARG A 130 -3.08 -4.40 -42.82
N THR A 131 -2.66 -3.48 -41.95
CA THR A 131 -1.61 -3.72 -40.96
C THR A 131 -2.12 -4.34 -39.66
N LEU A 132 -3.45 -4.36 -39.46
CA LEU A 132 -4.08 -4.93 -38.28
C LEU A 132 -3.77 -6.43 -38.12
N ARG A 133 -3.32 -6.81 -36.94
CA ARG A 133 -3.11 -8.20 -36.50
C ARG A 133 -3.84 -8.43 -35.20
N ARG A 134 -4.54 -9.55 -35.12
CA ARG A 134 -5.31 -9.96 -33.94
C ARG A 134 -4.63 -11.14 -33.26
N ILE A 135 -4.53 -11.11 -31.95
CA ILE A 135 -3.99 -12.19 -31.13
C ILE A 135 -5.05 -12.55 -30.09
N ARG A 136 -5.53 -13.79 -30.12
CA ARG A 136 -6.48 -14.31 -29.13
C ARG A 136 -5.72 -14.95 -27.97
N ILE A 137 -6.03 -14.48 -26.77
CA ILE A 137 -5.55 -14.98 -25.50
C ILE A 137 -6.62 -15.90 -24.92
N PRO A 138 -6.25 -17.10 -24.43
CA PRO A 138 -7.21 -18.03 -23.85
C PRO A 138 -7.78 -17.48 -22.53
N PRO A 139 -8.97 -17.95 -22.12
CA PRO A 139 -9.57 -17.60 -20.83
C PRO A 139 -8.68 -17.87 -19.64
N ASP A 140 -8.83 -17.09 -18.56
CA ASP A 140 -8.15 -17.30 -17.27
C ASP A 140 -6.62 -17.52 -17.42
N CYS A 141 -5.96 -16.69 -18.22
CA CYS A 141 -4.56 -16.90 -18.59
C CYS A 141 -3.69 -15.73 -18.15
N LEU A 142 -2.53 -16.04 -17.58
CA LEU A 142 -1.44 -15.11 -17.33
C LEU A 142 -0.56 -15.02 -18.58
N PHE A 143 -0.34 -13.81 -19.08
CA PHE A 143 0.45 -13.55 -20.28
C PHE A 143 1.23 -12.24 -20.16
N THR A 144 2.25 -12.09 -21.01
CA THR A 144 3.05 -10.86 -21.11
C THR A 144 2.91 -10.26 -22.50
N VAL A 145 3.01 -8.94 -22.55
CA VAL A 145 2.97 -8.15 -23.79
C VAL A 145 4.09 -7.13 -23.74
N ARG A 146 4.80 -6.96 -24.86
CA ARG A 146 5.76 -5.88 -25.08
C ARG A 146 5.54 -5.29 -26.47
N PHE A 147 5.49 -3.97 -26.60
CA PHE A 147 5.47 -3.31 -27.91
C PHE A 147 6.16 -1.94 -27.87
N GLY A 148 6.65 -1.51 -29.03
CA GLY A 148 7.26 -0.19 -29.19
C GLY A 148 6.24 0.95 -29.16
N GLY A 149 6.72 2.14 -28.76
CA GLY A 149 5.94 3.37 -28.86
C GLY A 149 5.45 3.64 -30.29
N GLY A 150 4.31 4.31 -30.41
CA GLY A 150 3.65 4.60 -31.69
C GLY A 150 2.79 3.46 -32.25
N THR A 151 2.78 2.28 -31.61
CA THR A 151 1.94 1.14 -32.05
C THR A 151 0.48 1.37 -31.68
N TRP A 152 -0.41 1.41 -32.68
CA TRP A 152 -1.85 1.45 -32.46
C TRP A 152 -2.32 0.11 -31.90
N HIS A 153 -3.07 0.13 -30.80
CA HIS A 153 -3.56 -1.08 -30.19
C HIS A 153 -4.93 -0.93 -29.55
N GLN A 154 -5.61 -2.07 -29.41
CA GLN A 154 -6.89 -2.20 -28.72
C GLN A 154 -6.97 -3.57 -28.06
N PHE A 155 -7.41 -3.61 -26.80
CA PHE A 155 -7.73 -4.83 -26.08
C PHE A 155 -9.24 -4.92 -25.89
N ALA A 156 -9.78 -6.10 -26.16
CA ALA A 156 -11.20 -6.37 -26.07
C ALA A 156 -11.47 -7.73 -25.44
N SER A 157 -12.63 -7.88 -24.81
CA SER A 157 -13.08 -9.18 -24.32
C SER A 157 -13.59 -10.03 -25.47
N ASN A 158 -13.40 -11.35 -25.39
CA ASN A 158 -14.05 -12.25 -26.34
C ASN A 158 -15.57 -12.41 -26.06
N HIS A 159 -16.06 -11.94 -24.91
CA HIS A 159 -17.47 -12.05 -24.56
C HIS A 159 -17.93 -10.91 -23.65
N ARG A 160 -19.05 -10.26 -23.99
CA ARG A 160 -19.61 -9.09 -23.29
C ARG A 160 -19.92 -9.26 -21.80
N ALA A 161 -20.06 -10.50 -21.33
CA ALA A 161 -20.30 -10.76 -19.91
C ALA A 161 -19.00 -10.74 -19.07
N HIS A 162 -17.83 -10.73 -19.72
CA HIS A 162 -16.52 -10.86 -19.07
C HIS A 162 -15.63 -9.65 -19.33
N PRO A 163 -14.86 -9.20 -18.33
CA PRO A 163 -13.80 -8.24 -18.58
C PRO A 163 -12.77 -8.85 -19.54
N ALA A 164 -12.06 -7.99 -20.27
CA ALA A 164 -10.97 -8.45 -21.13
C ALA A 164 -9.76 -8.87 -20.28
N LEU A 165 -9.24 -7.96 -19.46
CA LEU A 165 -8.02 -8.19 -18.68
C LEU A 165 -7.85 -7.21 -17.52
N PHE A 166 -6.99 -7.59 -16.58
CA PHE A 166 -6.32 -6.69 -15.64
C PHE A 166 -4.80 -6.83 -15.84
N ALA A 167 -4.06 -5.73 -15.79
CA ALA A 167 -2.64 -5.72 -16.09
C ALA A 167 -1.83 -4.84 -15.15
N LEU A 168 -0.57 -5.24 -14.96
CA LEU A 168 0.49 -4.43 -14.38
C LEU A 168 1.44 -4.00 -15.50
N SER A 169 1.48 -2.70 -15.77
CA SER A 169 2.30 -2.08 -16.81
C SER A 169 3.53 -1.46 -16.20
N CYS A 170 4.71 -1.91 -16.63
CA CYS A 170 5.97 -1.27 -16.33
C CYS A 170 6.31 -0.34 -17.51
N HIS A 171 6.46 0.94 -17.21
CA HIS A 171 7.04 1.90 -18.14
C HIS A 171 8.51 2.01 -17.79
N SER A 172 9.37 1.40 -18.59
CA SER A 172 10.82 1.35 -18.30
C SER A 172 11.48 2.72 -18.30
N ASN A 173 10.92 3.68 -19.04
CA ASN A 173 11.36 5.07 -19.08
C ASN A 173 10.22 5.96 -19.59
N GLU A 174 9.63 6.78 -18.73
CA GLU A 174 8.55 7.72 -19.11
C GLU A 174 9.05 8.91 -19.94
N LEU A 175 10.36 9.19 -19.94
CA LEU A 175 10.97 10.25 -20.75
C LEU A 175 11.22 9.80 -22.20
N ALA A 176 11.05 8.51 -22.50
CA ALA A 176 11.29 7.92 -23.80
C ALA A 176 10.09 8.10 -24.75
N GLY A 177 10.40 8.28 -26.04
CA GLY A 177 9.39 8.45 -27.08
C GLY A 177 9.21 9.90 -27.55
N ALA A 178 8.44 10.06 -28.62
CA ALA A 178 8.09 11.35 -29.17
C ALA A 178 6.97 11.99 -28.33
N MET A 179 7.24 13.16 -27.75
CA MET A 179 6.33 13.87 -26.87
C MET A 179 6.45 15.36 -27.15
N ASP A 180 5.34 16.09 -27.04
CA ASP A 180 5.37 17.55 -27.08
C ASP A 180 6.01 18.13 -25.79
N GLU A 181 6.23 19.44 -25.80
CA GLU A 181 6.88 20.15 -24.69
C GLU A 181 6.03 20.09 -23.41
N GLN A 182 4.70 20.15 -23.53
CA GLN A 182 3.78 20.13 -22.41
C GLN A 182 3.79 18.76 -21.71
N ALA A 183 3.68 17.67 -22.46
CA ALA A 183 3.74 16.31 -21.96
C ALA A 183 5.11 16.03 -21.34
N ARG A 184 6.20 16.48 -21.98
CA ARG A 184 7.56 16.35 -21.41
C ARG A 184 7.71 17.09 -20.08
N ALA A 185 7.15 18.30 -19.96
CA ALA A 185 7.14 19.06 -18.71
C ALA A 185 6.27 18.43 -17.62
N GLN A 186 5.20 17.70 -17.98
CA GLN A 186 4.41 16.93 -17.02
C GLN A 186 5.16 15.69 -16.52
N VAL A 187 5.81 14.95 -17.43
CA VAL A 187 6.66 13.81 -17.06
C VAL A 187 7.79 14.26 -16.14
N GLN A 188 8.52 15.32 -16.48
CA GLN A 188 9.62 15.82 -15.63
C GLN A 188 9.18 16.24 -14.22
N ARG A 189 7.91 16.59 -14.05
CA ARG A 189 7.29 16.89 -12.74
C ARG A 189 6.65 15.67 -12.08
N ASN A 190 6.87 14.47 -12.62
CA ASN A 190 6.25 13.22 -12.16
C ASN A 190 4.71 13.30 -12.10
N ALA A 191 4.10 14.14 -12.93
CA ALA A 191 2.66 14.44 -12.92
C ALA A 191 1.89 13.81 -14.10
N ALA A 192 2.61 13.20 -15.05
CA ALA A 192 1.98 12.49 -16.16
C ALA A 192 1.38 11.15 -15.72
N ASP A 193 0.33 10.75 -16.42
CA ASP A 193 -0.43 9.51 -16.27
C ASP A 193 -0.69 8.84 -17.63
N ILE A 194 -1.24 7.62 -17.64
CA ILE A 194 -1.52 6.88 -18.88
C ILE A 194 -2.35 7.72 -19.86
N PRO A 195 -3.52 8.29 -19.48
CA PRO A 195 -4.32 9.12 -20.39
C PRO A 195 -3.57 10.30 -20.99
N SER A 196 -2.80 11.04 -20.20
CA SER A 196 -2.04 12.21 -20.66
C SER A 196 -0.97 11.85 -21.69
N LEU A 197 -0.49 10.60 -21.69
CA LEU A 197 0.52 10.07 -22.60
C LEU A 197 -0.07 9.19 -23.70
N THR A 198 -1.38 9.27 -23.92
CA THR A 198 -2.12 8.42 -24.83
C THR A 198 -2.79 9.23 -25.93
N GLU A 199 -2.55 8.82 -27.17
CA GLU A 199 -3.22 9.38 -28.34
C GLU A 199 -4.28 8.40 -28.84
N VAL A 200 -5.53 8.85 -28.91
CA VAL A 200 -6.68 8.04 -29.33
C VAL A 200 -6.88 8.18 -30.84
N LEU A 201 -7.05 7.04 -31.52
CA LEU A 201 -7.40 7.01 -32.93
C LEU A 201 -8.86 7.47 -33.10
N PRO A 202 -9.13 8.48 -33.96
CA PRO A 202 -10.50 8.90 -34.22
C PRO A 202 -11.38 7.75 -34.73
N GLU A 203 -12.63 7.69 -34.27
CA GLU A 203 -13.57 6.60 -34.60
C GLU A 203 -13.78 6.41 -36.10
N ALA A 204 -13.67 7.48 -36.88
CA ALA A 204 -13.76 7.43 -38.35
C ALA A 204 -12.70 6.52 -39.00
N HIS A 205 -11.58 6.27 -38.31
CA HIS A 205 -10.50 5.39 -38.76
C HIS A 205 -10.57 3.99 -38.15
N TRP A 206 -11.58 3.70 -37.32
CA TRP A 206 -11.71 2.37 -36.73
C TRP A 206 -12.08 1.34 -37.79
N PRO A 207 -11.56 0.10 -37.69
CA PRO A 207 -11.91 -0.96 -38.61
C PRO A 207 -13.39 -1.34 -38.45
N SER A 208 -14.09 -1.47 -39.57
CA SER A 208 -15.44 -2.04 -39.56
C SER A 208 -15.44 -3.48 -39.02
N ALA A 209 -16.60 -3.97 -38.56
CA ALA A 209 -16.74 -5.36 -38.11
C ALA A 209 -16.32 -6.37 -39.19
N ALA A 210 -16.61 -6.08 -40.46
CA ALA A 210 -16.19 -6.91 -41.60
C ALA A 210 -14.67 -6.88 -41.80
N SER A 211 -14.05 -5.71 -41.75
CA SER A 211 -12.59 -5.54 -41.85
C SER A 211 -11.87 -6.27 -40.71
N LEU A 212 -12.39 -6.16 -39.49
CA LEU A 212 -11.85 -6.84 -38.31
C LEU A 212 -11.95 -8.37 -38.46
N ALA A 213 -13.09 -8.88 -38.94
CA ALA A 213 -13.30 -10.30 -39.20
C ALA A 213 -12.36 -10.87 -40.28
N ALA A 214 -12.03 -10.06 -41.30
CA ALA A 214 -11.10 -10.42 -42.37
C ALA A 214 -9.62 -10.30 -41.98
N SER A 215 -9.31 -9.64 -40.85
CA SER A 215 -7.93 -9.42 -40.41
C SER A 215 -7.27 -10.71 -39.89
N PRO A 216 -5.96 -10.93 -40.16
CA PRO A 216 -5.25 -12.11 -39.68
C PRO A 216 -5.34 -12.29 -38.16
N LEU A 217 -5.70 -13.51 -37.73
CA LEU A 217 -5.86 -13.90 -36.33
C LEU A 217 -4.86 -15.00 -35.96
N LEU A 218 -4.11 -14.74 -34.90
CA LEU A 218 -3.23 -15.69 -34.23
C LEU A 218 -3.91 -16.15 -32.94
N GLN A 219 -3.94 -17.45 -32.68
CA GLN A 219 -4.55 -18.01 -31.47
C GLN A 219 -3.46 -18.67 -30.63
N LEU A 220 -3.31 -18.21 -29.40
CA LEU A 220 -2.41 -18.83 -28.43
C LEU A 220 -3.20 -19.73 -27.48
N SER A 221 -2.57 -20.79 -26.98
CA SER A 221 -3.18 -21.75 -26.05
C SER A 221 -2.12 -22.49 -25.26
N LEU A 222 -2.41 -22.89 -24.02
CA LEU A 222 -1.50 -23.70 -23.19
C LEU A 222 -1.91 -25.18 -23.08
N GLN A 223 -3.21 -25.49 -23.03
CA GLN A 223 -3.69 -26.84 -22.67
C GLN A 223 -4.15 -27.67 -23.87
N ALA A 224 -4.66 -27.02 -24.92
CA ALA A 224 -5.22 -27.71 -26.08
C ALA A 224 -4.95 -26.89 -27.35
N ALA A 225 -4.53 -27.58 -28.41
CA ALA A 225 -4.25 -26.97 -29.70
C ALA A 225 -5.48 -26.23 -30.26
N PRO A 226 -5.36 -25.00 -30.78
CA PRO A 226 -6.45 -24.30 -31.44
C PRO A 226 -6.35 -24.46 -32.97
N PRO A 227 -7.44 -24.74 -33.69
CA PRO A 227 -8.79 -25.03 -33.19
C PRO A 227 -8.97 -26.53 -32.87
N SER A 228 -9.32 -26.89 -31.63
CA SER A 228 -9.75 -28.24 -31.25
C SER A 228 -11.06 -28.22 -30.46
N LEU A 229 -11.81 -29.32 -30.46
CA LEU A 229 -13.03 -29.46 -29.65
C LEU A 229 -12.73 -29.31 -28.16
N CYS A 230 -11.59 -29.87 -27.70
CA CYS A 230 -11.13 -29.72 -26.32
C CYS A 230 -10.95 -28.25 -25.94
N ALA A 231 -10.25 -27.47 -26.79
CA ALA A 231 -10.07 -26.03 -26.55
C ALA A 231 -11.40 -25.27 -26.46
N HIS A 232 -12.37 -25.61 -27.32
CA HIS A 232 -13.70 -24.98 -27.29
C HIS A 232 -14.48 -25.33 -26.02
N LEU A 233 -14.51 -26.60 -25.61
CA LEU A 233 -15.19 -27.04 -24.39
C LEU A 233 -14.58 -26.41 -23.13
N CYS A 234 -13.24 -26.37 -23.06
CA CYS A 234 -12.53 -25.70 -21.97
C CYS A 234 -12.88 -24.20 -21.91
N ALA A 235 -12.86 -23.50 -23.04
CA ALA A 235 -13.19 -22.08 -23.09
C ALA A 235 -14.64 -21.82 -22.71
N HIS A 236 -15.58 -22.64 -23.19
CA HIS A 236 -17.00 -22.53 -22.86
C HIS A 236 -17.26 -22.76 -21.37
N THR A 237 -16.63 -23.78 -20.78
CA THR A 237 -16.76 -24.10 -19.35
C THR A 237 -16.25 -22.94 -18.48
N ARG A 238 -15.12 -22.33 -18.87
CA ARG A 238 -14.55 -21.16 -18.17
C ARG A 238 -15.46 -19.95 -18.26
N ALA A 239 -15.99 -19.66 -19.45
CA ALA A 239 -16.92 -18.55 -19.64
C ALA A 239 -18.23 -18.75 -18.85
N LEU A 240 -18.74 -19.99 -18.78
CA LEU A 240 -19.97 -20.27 -18.03
C LEU A 240 -19.78 -20.15 -16.51
N LEU A 241 -18.66 -20.64 -15.97
CA LEU A 241 -18.40 -20.65 -14.53
C LEU A 241 -17.73 -19.37 -14.00
N GLY A 242 -17.09 -18.58 -14.86
CA GLY A 242 -16.39 -17.35 -14.48
C GLY A 242 -17.21 -16.34 -13.66
N PRO A 243 -18.46 -16.01 -14.04
CA PRO A 243 -19.25 -15.01 -13.33
C PRO A 243 -19.57 -15.42 -11.89
N LEU A 244 -19.70 -16.73 -11.62
CA LEU A 244 -19.94 -17.26 -10.28
C LEU A 244 -18.78 -16.96 -9.32
N ARG A 245 -17.55 -16.84 -9.84
CA ARG A 245 -16.35 -16.55 -9.05
C ARG A 245 -16.19 -15.06 -8.71
N ARG A 246 -16.97 -14.17 -9.30
CA ARG A 246 -16.96 -12.72 -8.97
C ARG A 246 -17.66 -12.40 -7.66
N ILE A 247 -18.53 -13.29 -7.19
CA ILE A 247 -19.33 -13.07 -5.99
C ILE A 247 -18.43 -13.29 -4.76
N SER A 248 -17.92 -12.21 -4.19
CA SER A 248 -17.23 -12.24 -2.89
C SER A 248 -18.21 -11.93 -1.76
N LEU A 249 -18.33 -12.85 -0.80
CA LEU A 249 -19.07 -12.63 0.46
C LEU A 249 -18.26 -11.84 1.50
N ARG A 250 -16.95 -11.66 1.26
CA ARG A 250 -16.06 -10.94 2.18
C ARG A 250 -15.83 -9.53 1.67
N ARG A 251 -15.84 -8.57 2.59
CA ARG A 251 -15.41 -7.20 2.29
C ARG A 251 -13.94 -7.20 1.89
N LEU A 252 -13.60 -6.37 0.90
CA LEU A 252 -12.22 -6.08 0.54
C LEU A 252 -11.46 -5.57 1.75
N ARG A 253 -10.35 -6.24 2.06
CA ARG A 253 -9.40 -5.85 3.10
C ARG A 253 -7.98 -6.11 2.58
N GLY A 254 -7.05 -5.31 3.07
CA GLY A 254 -5.61 -5.52 2.98
C GLY A 254 -5.04 -5.32 4.38
N PHE A 255 -3.93 -5.98 4.68
CA PHE A 255 -3.28 -5.89 5.98
C PHE A 255 -1.78 -5.74 5.77
N VAL A 256 -1.19 -4.80 6.48
CA VAL A 256 0.26 -4.69 6.64
C VAL A 256 0.53 -4.99 8.10
N GLU A 257 1.29 -6.04 8.37
CA GLU A 257 1.70 -6.37 9.73
C GLU A 257 3.14 -5.92 9.94
N ARG A 258 3.35 -5.12 10.99
CA ARG A 258 4.68 -4.85 11.52
C ARG A 258 5.00 -5.92 12.55
N ALA A 259 5.65 -7.01 12.09
CA ALA A 259 6.13 -8.06 12.97
C ALA A 259 7.33 -7.55 13.77
N THR A 260 7.15 -7.42 15.08
CA THR A 260 8.20 -6.99 16.00
C THR A 260 8.71 -8.18 16.80
N PRO A 261 10.00 -8.25 17.12
CA PRO A 261 10.52 -9.22 18.08
C PRO A 261 9.72 -9.16 19.38
N ALA A 262 9.59 -10.30 20.06
CA ALA A 262 8.99 -10.32 21.39
C ALA A 262 9.91 -9.58 22.37
N TYR A 263 9.66 -8.29 22.60
CA TYR A 263 10.34 -7.56 23.66
C TYR A 263 9.70 -7.96 24.99
N PRO A 264 10.42 -8.71 25.85
CA PRO A 264 9.90 -9.12 27.14
C PRO A 264 9.71 -7.86 27.99
N VAL A 265 8.50 -7.72 28.51
CA VAL A 265 8.14 -6.61 29.38
C VAL A 265 7.87 -7.18 30.75
N HIS A 266 8.52 -6.61 31.77
CA HIS A 266 8.41 -7.05 33.14
C HIS A 266 7.73 -5.97 33.97
N SER A 267 6.66 -6.35 34.67
CA SER A 267 6.12 -5.50 35.73
C SER A 267 6.95 -5.69 36.99
N GLN A 268 7.47 -4.61 37.54
CA GLN A 268 8.28 -4.59 38.76
C GLN A 268 7.62 -3.72 39.83
N ALA A 269 8.12 -3.82 41.07
CA ALA A 269 7.78 -2.86 42.10
C ALA A 269 8.30 -1.47 41.70
N ALA A 270 7.56 -0.41 42.04
CA ALA A 270 7.95 0.95 41.69
C ALA A 270 9.28 1.31 42.36
N ALA A 271 10.19 1.90 41.58
CA ALA A 271 11.48 2.36 42.06
C ALA A 271 11.31 3.40 43.18
N SER A 272 12.24 3.36 44.13
CA SER A 272 12.32 4.34 45.22
C SER A 272 13.15 5.57 44.85
N ASP A 273 13.73 5.61 43.65
CA ASP A 273 14.61 6.68 43.16
C ASP A 273 14.06 7.41 41.92
N GLY A 274 14.62 8.60 41.66
CA GLY A 274 14.33 9.45 40.49
C GLY A 274 13.18 10.45 40.67
N LEU A 275 12.68 10.97 39.55
CA LEU A 275 11.73 12.09 39.52
C LEU A 275 10.35 11.71 40.08
N LEU A 276 9.93 10.46 39.88
CA LEU A 276 8.56 10.03 40.20
C LEU A 276 8.26 10.00 41.71
N PRO A 277 9.13 9.47 42.60
CA PRO A 277 8.94 9.57 44.04
C PRO A 277 9.01 10.99 44.59
N ALA A 278 9.87 11.84 44.05
CA ALA A 278 9.98 13.24 44.46
C ALA A 278 8.73 14.06 44.09
N ALA A 279 8.17 13.81 42.91
CA ALA A 279 6.98 14.52 42.42
C ALA A 279 5.68 14.09 43.10
N LEU A 280 5.59 12.83 43.56
CA LEU A 280 4.44 12.33 44.31
C LEU A 280 4.89 11.42 45.47
N PRO A 281 5.29 12.01 46.62
CA PRO A 281 5.79 11.26 47.77
C PRO A 281 4.73 10.35 48.41
N HIS A 282 3.46 10.77 48.37
CA HIS A 282 2.33 10.02 48.90
C HIS A 282 1.44 9.50 47.76
N SER A 283 1.53 8.20 47.48
CA SER A 283 0.71 7.51 46.49
C SER A 283 -0.14 6.41 47.15
N HIS A 284 -1.32 6.16 46.57
CA HIS A 284 -2.17 5.03 46.96
C HIS A 284 -1.96 3.83 46.03
N TYR A 285 -1.56 4.09 44.78
CA TYR A 285 -1.29 3.09 43.76
C TYR A 285 0.03 3.41 43.06
N GLN A 286 0.80 2.37 42.77
CA GLN A 286 2.06 2.46 42.06
C GLN A 286 2.32 1.19 41.25
N ASP A 287 2.82 1.39 40.04
CA ASP A 287 3.37 0.32 39.21
C ASP A 287 4.57 0.82 38.41
N GLN A 288 5.40 -0.12 38.00
CA GLN A 288 6.51 0.12 37.10
C GLN A 288 6.60 -1.03 36.13
N THR A 289 6.78 -0.67 34.87
CA THR A 289 6.92 -1.62 33.78
C THR A 289 8.26 -1.36 33.11
N THR A 290 9.09 -2.38 32.97
CA THR A 290 10.41 -2.27 32.36
C THR A 290 10.53 -3.17 31.12
N LEU A 291 11.29 -2.70 30.15
CA LEU A 291 11.64 -3.41 28.92
C LEU A 291 13.15 -3.33 28.78
N ARG A 292 13.79 -4.48 28.56
CA ARG A 292 15.24 -4.58 28.37
C ARG A 292 15.58 -4.80 26.91
N LEU A 293 16.55 -4.05 26.43
CA LEU A 293 17.13 -4.17 25.10
C LEU A 293 18.62 -4.49 25.22
N ASP A 294 19.15 -5.15 24.20
CA ASP A 294 20.58 -5.28 23.96
C ASP A 294 21.13 -4.04 23.25
N SER A 295 22.37 -3.64 23.55
CA SER A 295 23.01 -2.50 22.89
C SER A 295 23.04 -2.58 21.36
N THR A 296 23.10 -3.79 20.78
CA THR A 296 23.07 -4.00 19.33
C THR A 296 21.73 -3.68 18.68
N GLN A 297 20.65 -3.61 19.49
CA GLN A 297 19.31 -3.33 18.99
C GLN A 297 19.06 -1.83 18.82
N VAL A 298 19.87 -0.97 19.43
CA VAL A 298 19.65 0.47 19.47
C VAL A 298 20.66 1.20 18.61
N THR A 299 20.18 2.04 17.70
CA THR A 299 21.00 2.89 16.81
C THR A 299 21.57 4.11 17.52
N HIS A 300 20.83 4.69 18.46
CA HIS A 300 21.26 5.86 19.22
C HIS A 300 22.31 5.49 20.27
N HIS A 301 23.31 6.34 20.47
CA HIS A 301 24.29 6.20 21.55
C HIS A 301 23.88 6.96 22.82
N ALA A 302 23.13 8.06 22.70
CA ALA A 302 22.63 8.87 23.80
C ALA A 302 21.32 8.31 24.39
N ALA A 303 21.16 8.34 25.72
CA ALA A 303 19.92 7.95 26.40
C ALA A 303 18.79 8.96 26.13
N SER A 304 19.11 10.25 26.08
CA SER A 304 18.18 11.33 25.81
C SER A 304 17.55 11.24 24.41
N ALA A 305 18.33 10.86 23.39
CA ALA A 305 17.86 10.65 22.03
C ALA A 305 16.90 9.47 21.95
N LEU A 306 17.28 8.32 22.53
CA LEU A 306 16.39 7.15 22.57
C LEU A 306 15.09 7.46 23.33
N LEU A 307 15.18 8.19 24.44
CA LEU A 307 13.99 8.62 25.19
C LEU A 307 13.08 9.49 24.33
N ALA A 308 13.63 10.40 23.53
CA ALA A 308 12.86 11.23 22.62
C ALA A 308 12.09 10.41 21.57
N ASP A 309 12.66 9.32 21.06
CA ASP A 309 11.99 8.43 20.09
C ASP A 309 10.95 7.53 20.75
N VAL A 310 11.20 7.10 22.00
CA VAL A 310 10.19 6.40 22.81
C VAL A 310 8.99 7.31 23.09
N LEU A 311 9.22 8.59 23.38
CA LEU A 311 8.14 9.58 23.54
C LEU A 311 7.34 9.78 22.25
N GLU A 312 7.99 9.84 21.08
CA GLU A 312 7.32 9.85 19.78
C GLU A 312 6.49 8.58 19.58
N GLY A 313 7.05 7.42 19.94
CA GLY A 313 6.38 6.12 19.83
C GLY A 313 5.08 6.03 20.62
N PHE A 314 5.00 6.67 21.80
CA PHE A 314 3.73 6.75 22.54
C PHE A 314 2.65 7.54 21.81
N LEU A 315 3.03 8.53 20.98
CA LEU A 315 2.12 9.37 20.20
C LEU A 315 1.72 8.68 18.89
N ARG A 316 2.69 8.12 18.17
CA ARG A 316 2.52 7.62 16.80
C ARG A 316 2.15 6.14 16.71
N ASN A 317 2.44 5.34 17.74
CA ASN A 317 2.15 3.91 17.74
C ASN A 317 1.33 3.47 18.98
N PRO A 318 0.17 4.09 19.29
CA PRO A 318 -0.64 3.64 20.43
C PRO A 318 -1.28 2.26 20.14
N PRO A 319 -1.23 1.30 21.08
CA PRO A 319 -1.87 0.01 20.90
C PRO A 319 -3.39 0.16 20.74
N ALA A 320 -3.95 -0.34 19.64
CA ALA A 320 -5.36 -0.19 19.30
C ALA A 320 -6.32 -0.64 20.42
N GLY A 321 -5.99 -1.73 21.13
CA GLY A 321 -6.82 -2.20 22.25
C GLY A 321 -6.83 -1.26 23.46
N VAL A 322 -5.74 -0.51 23.71
CA VAL A 322 -5.75 0.57 24.72
C VAL A 322 -6.59 1.74 24.24
N GLY A 323 -6.53 2.08 22.95
CA GLY A 323 -7.41 3.08 22.33
C GLY A 323 -8.89 2.76 22.52
N HIS A 324 -9.30 1.51 22.30
CA HIS A 324 -10.68 1.05 22.55
C HIS A 324 -11.07 1.15 24.03
N LEU A 325 -10.17 0.77 24.95
CA LEU A 325 -10.41 0.90 26.39
C LEU A 325 -10.57 2.36 26.81
N MET A 326 -9.78 3.26 26.23
CA MET A 326 -9.91 4.71 26.47
C MET A 326 -11.20 5.27 25.92
N ALA A 327 -11.63 4.85 24.72
CA ALA A 327 -12.92 5.25 24.16
C ALA A 327 -14.10 4.79 25.04
N LEU A 328 -14.05 3.55 25.54
CA LEU A 328 -15.04 3.02 26.47
C LEU A 328 -15.05 3.81 27.79
N ARG A 329 -13.87 4.03 28.39
CA ARG A 329 -13.71 4.86 29.60
C ARG A 329 -14.35 6.22 29.38
N ASN A 330 -13.97 6.92 28.32
CA ASN A 330 -14.44 8.26 28.01
C ASN A 330 -15.97 8.31 27.89
N ARG A 331 -16.59 7.29 27.27
CA ARG A 331 -18.05 7.18 27.18
C ARG A 331 -18.73 6.97 28.54
N LEU A 332 -18.12 6.18 29.43
CA LEU A 332 -18.65 5.93 30.78
C LEU A 332 -18.48 7.15 31.70
N VAL A 333 -17.39 7.91 31.56
CA VAL A 333 -17.09 9.06 32.43
C VAL A 333 -17.60 10.40 31.91
N ALA A 334 -18.06 10.47 30.65
CA ALA A 334 -18.65 11.67 30.04
C ALA A 334 -19.74 12.35 30.91
N PRO A 335 -20.73 11.64 31.48
CA PRO A 335 -21.73 12.28 32.35
C PRO A 335 -21.17 12.83 33.67
N LEU A 336 -19.97 12.39 34.08
CA LEU A 336 -19.32 12.79 35.33
C LEU A 336 -18.37 13.99 35.18
N ARG A 337 -18.29 14.59 33.97
CA ARG A 337 -17.43 15.76 33.63
C ARG A 337 -15.95 15.55 33.99
N LEU A 338 -15.43 14.33 33.81
CA LEU A 338 -14.00 14.02 33.97
C LEU A 338 -13.21 14.32 32.69
N ARG A 339 -11.89 14.52 32.78
CA ARG A 339 -11.05 14.79 31.60
C ARG A 339 -11.03 13.59 30.65
N THR A 340 -11.32 13.83 29.38
CA THR A 340 -11.24 12.83 28.29
C THR A 340 -10.04 13.15 27.39
N SER A 341 -9.23 12.14 27.07
CA SER A 341 -8.09 12.24 26.14
C SER A 341 -8.05 10.99 25.27
N PRO A 342 -7.66 11.09 23.98
CA PRO A 342 -7.49 9.94 23.10
C PRO A 342 -6.31 9.06 23.53
N LEU A 343 -5.25 9.67 24.09
CA LEU A 343 -4.21 8.95 24.84
C LEU A 343 -4.60 8.88 26.31
N GLY A 344 -4.66 7.66 26.86
CA GLY A 344 -4.88 7.45 28.29
C GLY A 344 -3.72 7.95 29.15
N CYS A 345 -3.95 8.08 30.45
CA CYS A 345 -2.83 7.99 31.40
C CYS A 345 -2.16 6.61 31.16
N PRO A 346 -0.82 6.53 31.07
CA PRO A 346 0.15 7.40 31.73
C PRO A 346 0.77 8.56 30.93
N VAL A 347 0.57 8.63 29.62
CA VAL A 347 1.30 9.56 28.72
C VAL A 347 0.47 10.76 28.23
N SER A 348 -0.69 10.98 28.83
CA SER A 348 -1.67 11.99 28.40
C SER A 348 -1.15 13.44 28.42
N SER A 349 -0.08 13.75 29.16
CA SER A 349 0.53 15.08 29.16
C SER A 349 1.30 15.39 27.87
N LEU A 350 1.68 14.38 27.07
CA LEU A 350 2.34 14.60 25.78
C LEU A 350 1.44 15.29 24.75
N LEU A 351 0.11 15.26 24.95
CA LEU A 351 -0.88 15.97 24.13
C LEU A 351 -1.30 17.33 24.73
N SER A 352 -0.67 17.76 25.83
CA SER A 352 -1.03 19.03 26.45
C SER A 352 -0.59 20.23 25.60
N THR A 353 -1.40 21.29 25.61
CA THR A 353 -1.07 22.57 24.95
C THR A 353 -0.10 23.42 25.77
N ASP A 354 0.24 22.99 26.99
CA ASP A 354 1.20 23.67 27.85
C ASP A 354 2.62 23.34 27.40
N ARG A 355 3.30 24.33 26.80
CA ARG A 355 4.67 24.21 26.29
C ARG A 355 5.70 24.93 27.18
N SER A 356 5.36 25.19 28.44
CA SER A 356 6.25 25.87 29.39
C SER A 356 7.58 25.14 29.59
N ARG A 357 7.57 23.80 29.49
CA ARG A 357 8.76 22.96 29.54
C ARG A 357 8.70 21.86 28.51
N LEU A 358 9.75 21.78 27.69
CA LEU A 358 9.84 20.83 26.57
C LEU A 358 11.09 19.95 26.71
N PHE A 359 10.91 18.64 26.61
CA PHE A 359 12.03 17.70 26.43
C PHE A 359 12.41 17.62 24.95
N ALA A 360 13.71 17.63 24.66
CA ALA A 360 14.26 17.66 23.30
C ALA A 360 13.65 18.76 22.40
N GLY A 361 13.19 19.87 22.99
CA GLY A 361 12.52 20.97 22.28
C GLY A 361 11.14 20.64 21.67
N ARG A 362 10.63 19.42 21.87
CA ARG A 362 9.44 18.89 21.16
C ARG A 362 8.31 18.51 22.10
N TYR A 363 8.60 17.74 23.15
CA TYR A 363 7.58 17.07 23.95
C TYR A 363 7.28 17.80 25.27
N PRO A 364 6.03 18.14 25.56
CA PRO A 364 5.67 18.79 26.82
C PRO A 364 5.80 17.83 28.01
N VAL A 365 6.60 18.24 29.00
CA VAL A 365 6.92 17.46 30.20
C VAL A 365 6.80 18.33 31.44
N LEU A 366 6.51 17.73 32.60
CA LEU A 366 6.50 18.45 33.88
C LEU A 366 7.94 18.67 34.39
N ASP A 367 8.78 17.67 34.21
CA ASP A 367 10.18 17.69 34.59
C ASP A 367 11.00 16.78 33.68
N ALA A 368 12.31 16.99 33.63
CA ALA A 368 13.25 16.15 32.91
C ALA A 368 14.62 16.20 33.59
N HIS A 369 15.28 15.05 33.61
CA HIS A 369 16.62 14.88 34.12
C HIS A 369 17.45 14.08 33.12
N ILE A 370 18.67 14.53 32.87
CA ILE A 370 19.69 13.85 32.06
C ILE A 370 20.96 13.89 32.89
N ASP A 371 21.66 12.77 33.04
CA ASP A 371 22.95 12.72 33.71
C ASP A 371 24.08 13.29 32.83
N ASP A 372 25.22 13.64 33.43
CA ASP A 372 26.34 14.29 32.72
C ASP A 372 26.92 13.44 31.58
N GLY A 373 26.74 12.11 31.65
CA GLY A 373 27.22 11.16 30.65
C GLY A 373 26.19 10.80 29.56
N ASP A 374 24.96 11.33 29.63
CA ASP A 374 23.81 10.94 28.81
C ASP A 374 23.61 9.40 28.73
N THR A 375 23.87 8.75 29.87
CA THR A 375 23.65 7.32 30.09
C THR A 375 22.31 7.06 30.76
N CYS A 376 21.73 8.07 31.41
CA CYS A 376 20.43 8.03 32.03
C CYS A 376 19.64 9.29 31.68
N ALA A 377 18.46 9.11 31.11
CA ALA A 377 17.49 10.18 30.87
C ALA A 377 16.13 9.79 31.44
N GLU A 378 15.49 10.70 32.18
CA GLU A 378 14.16 10.51 32.75
C GLU A 378 13.30 11.74 32.47
N VAL A 379 12.05 11.52 32.04
CA VAL A 379 11.03 12.58 31.96
C VAL A 379 9.88 12.29 32.90
N LEU A 380 9.35 13.35 33.51
CA LEU A 380 8.16 13.32 34.33
C LEU A 380 6.95 13.82 33.53
N LEU A 381 5.94 12.97 33.46
CA LEU A 381 4.65 13.21 32.85
C LEU A 381 3.57 13.22 33.93
N GLY A 382 2.42 13.80 33.63
CA GLY A 382 1.35 13.79 34.62
C GLY A 382 0.14 14.64 34.28
N ALA A 383 -0.97 14.33 34.95
CA ALA A 383 -2.20 15.08 34.85
C ALA A 383 -2.92 15.08 36.20
N ASP A 384 -3.53 16.21 36.53
CA ASP A 384 -4.38 16.33 37.72
C ASP A 384 -5.86 16.39 37.30
N ASP A 385 -6.70 15.59 37.97
CA ASP A 385 -8.14 15.56 37.77
C ASP A 385 -8.87 15.66 39.14
N ARG A 386 -10.18 15.86 39.13
CA ARG A 386 -11.00 16.04 40.35
C ARG A 386 -10.88 14.90 41.34
N HIS A 387 -10.68 13.67 40.85
CA HIS A 387 -10.71 12.44 41.64
C HIS A 387 -9.33 11.85 41.93
N LEU A 388 -8.30 12.23 41.16
CA LEU A 388 -6.94 11.73 41.32
C LEU A 388 -5.88 12.73 40.86
N ARG A 389 -4.68 12.63 41.43
CA ARG A 389 -3.45 13.20 40.88
C ARG A 389 -2.60 12.06 40.33
N PHE A 390 -2.18 12.21 39.09
CA PHE A 390 -1.46 11.18 38.35
C PHE A 390 -0.09 11.70 37.95
N ARG A 391 0.97 10.94 38.25
CA ARG A 391 2.32 11.18 37.74
C ARG A 391 2.83 9.90 37.10
N SER A 392 3.56 10.03 36.01
CA SER A 392 4.28 8.94 35.36
C SER A 392 5.69 9.40 35.05
N SER A 393 6.65 8.48 35.07
CA SER A 393 7.96 8.73 34.50
C SER A 393 8.27 7.74 33.40
N VAL A 394 8.99 8.23 32.38
CA VAL A 394 9.63 7.39 31.36
C VAL A 394 11.13 7.58 31.53
N ARG A 395 11.85 6.49 31.80
CA ARG A 395 13.29 6.50 32.00
C ARG A 395 13.96 5.58 30.99
N VAL A 396 15.05 6.05 30.40
CA VAL A 396 15.99 5.24 29.63
C VAL A 396 17.31 5.23 30.41
N GLN A 397 17.79 4.04 30.74
CA GLN A 397 19.05 3.85 31.44
C GLN A 397 19.93 2.85 30.69
N ARG A 398 21.17 3.23 30.42
CA ARG A 398 22.21 2.35 29.89
C ARG A 398 22.95 1.72 31.06
N CYS A 399 22.87 0.41 31.15
CA CYS A 399 23.54 -0.36 32.18
C CYS A 399 24.97 -0.68 31.76
N ALA A 400 25.87 -0.79 32.74
CA ALA A 400 27.28 -1.09 32.50
C ALA A 400 27.51 -2.49 31.89
N ASP A 401 26.51 -3.38 31.97
CA ASP A 401 26.50 -4.72 31.37
C ASP A 401 26.18 -4.71 29.86
N GLY A 402 25.98 -3.53 29.26
CA GLY A 402 25.67 -3.36 27.84
C GLY A 402 24.18 -3.50 27.50
N HIS A 403 23.33 -3.67 28.50
CA HIS A 403 21.88 -3.64 28.30
C HIS A 403 21.32 -2.23 28.47
N ILE A 404 20.19 -1.97 27.82
CA ILE A 404 19.45 -0.71 27.93
C ILE A 404 18.11 -1.05 28.56
N GLU A 405 17.82 -0.42 29.70
CA GLU A 405 16.54 -0.55 30.38
C GLU A 405 15.68 0.68 30.08
N ILE A 406 14.46 0.43 29.60
CA ILE A 406 13.44 1.44 29.37
C ILE A 406 12.32 1.14 30.35
N SER A 407 11.98 2.11 31.21
CA SER A 407 10.93 1.95 32.21
C SER A 407 9.84 3.00 32.08
N LEU A 408 8.62 2.56 32.36
CA LEU A 408 7.41 3.36 32.48
C LEU A 408 6.86 3.16 33.89
N GLY A 409 7.08 4.15 34.74
CA GLY A 409 6.58 4.19 36.11
C GLY A 409 5.31 5.02 36.22
N THR A 410 4.42 4.66 37.14
CA THR A 410 3.23 5.45 37.46
C THR A 410 2.98 5.50 38.97
N ARG A 411 2.58 6.67 39.46
CA ARG A 411 2.08 6.89 40.81
C ARG A 411 0.77 7.66 40.79
N VAL A 412 -0.20 7.19 41.57
CA VAL A 412 -1.53 7.80 41.66
C VAL A 412 -1.90 8.10 43.11
N GLN A 413 -2.29 9.36 43.36
CA GLN A 413 -2.87 9.79 44.63
C GLN A 413 -4.37 10.04 44.44
N THR A 414 -5.21 9.26 45.12
CA THR A 414 -6.66 9.46 45.09
C THR A 414 -7.05 10.66 45.97
N ARG A 415 -8.00 11.47 45.50
CA ARG A 415 -8.51 12.65 46.23
C ARG A 415 -9.79 12.39 47.00
N ASN A 416 -10.58 11.39 46.58
CA ASN A 416 -11.89 11.08 47.16
C ASN A 416 -12.24 9.60 47.01
N ALA A 417 -13.38 9.19 47.58
CA ALA A 417 -13.86 7.81 47.54
C ALA A 417 -14.10 7.30 46.11
N PHE A 418 -14.59 8.16 45.22
CA PHE A 418 -14.77 7.83 43.81
C PHE A 418 -13.43 7.49 43.14
N GLY A 419 -12.37 8.27 43.42
CA GLY A 419 -11.02 7.99 42.92
C GLY A 419 -10.46 6.64 43.41
N ARG A 420 -10.75 6.25 44.66
CA ARG A 420 -10.38 4.92 45.20
C ARG A 420 -11.11 3.79 44.49
N LEU A 421 -12.44 3.90 44.33
CA LEU A 421 -13.23 2.91 43.61
C LEU A 421 -12.78 2.78 42.14
N TYR A 422 -12.55 3.92 41.48
CA TYR A 422 -12.06 3.96 40.11
C TYR A 422 -10.73 3.23 39.97
N MET A 423 -9.74 3.55 40.80
CA MET A 423 -8.43 2.89 40.75
C MET A 423 -8.54 1.39 41.05
N ALA A 424 -9.35 0.98 42.03
CA ALA A 424 -9.56 -0.44 42.32
C ALA A 424 -10.10 -1.24 41.11
N LEU A 425 -10.93 -0.61 40.25
CA LEU A 425 -11.48 -1.26 39.06
C LEU A 425 -10.45 -1.36 37.92
N ILE A 426 -9.56 -0.37 37.78
CA ILE A 426 -8.66 -0.29 36.62
C ILE A 426 -7.23 -0.76 36.89
N ASP A 427 -6.79 -0.85 38.14
CA ASP A 427 -5.37 -1.09 38.51
C ASP A 427 -4.81 -2.36 37.86
N ALA A 428 -5.55 -3.47 37.93
CA ALA A 428 -5.12 -4.73 37.32
C ALA A 428 -4.98 -4.63 35.79
N ALA A 429 -5.96 -4.01 35.11
CA ALA A 429 -5.89 -3.80 33.67
C ALA A 429 -4.77 -2.82 33.29
N HIS A 430 -4.51 -1.81 34.12
CA HIS A 430 -3.42 -0.86 33.90
C HIS A 430 -2.06 -1.57 33.98
N ARG A 431 -1.82 -2.29 35.08
CA ARG A 431 -0.56 -2.99 35.37
C ARG A 431 -0.24 -4.10 34.38
N HIS A 432 -1.25 -4.90 34.01
CA HIS A 432 -1.03 -6.13 33.22
C HIS A 432 -1.24 -5.96 31.72
N TYR A 433 -1.91 -4.88 31.29
CA TYR A 433 -2.21 -4.66 29.87
C TYR A 433 -1.78 -3.27 29.39
N VAL A 434 -2.29 -2.19 29.99
CA VAL A 434 -2.09 -0.83 29.46
C VAL A 434 -0.62 -0.41 29.47
N ALA A 435 0.04 -0.44 30.63
CA ALA A 435 1.44 -0.01 30.73
C ALA A 435 2.39 -0.91 29.91
N PRO A 436 2.28 -2.26 29.96
CA PRO A 436 3.10 -3.13 29.12
C PRO A 436 2.87 -2.96 27.62
N ALA A 437 1.62 -2.80 27.17
CA ALA A 437 1.32 -2.63 25.76
C ALA A 437 1.82 -1.28 25.24
N LEU A 438 1.65 -0.20 26.01
CA LEU A 438 2.13 1.13 25.65
C LEU A 438 3.65 1.16 25.56
N LEU A 439 4.35 0.68 26.59
CA LEU A 439 5.82 0.68 26.59
C LEU A 439 6.36 -0.16 25.43
N ARG A 440 5.79 -1.35 25.19
CA ARG A 440 6.21 -2.20 24.08
C ARG A 440 6.07 -1.48 22.73
N ARG A 441 4.90 -0.92 22.44
CA ARG A 441 4.64 -0.27 21.15
C ARG A 441 5.47 1.01 20.94
N ALA A 442 5.72 1.76 22.01
CA ALA A 442 6.58 2.93 21.96
C ALA A 442 8.03 2.57 21.65
N VAL A 443 8.56 1.53 22.31
CA VAL A 443 9.91 1.02 22.03
C VAL A 443 9.99 0.43 20.62
N GLU A 444 8.99 -0.34 20.20
CA GLU A 444 8.92 -0.87 18.83
C GLU A 444 9.05 0.24 17.79
N HIS A 445 8.37 1.37 17.99
CA HIS A 445 8.49 2.53 17.12
C HIS A 445 9.89 3.14 17.18
N ALA A 446 10.43 3.36 18.38
CA ALA A 446 11.76 3.96 18.57
C ALA A 446 12.90 3.14 17.91
N LEU A 447 12.74 1.82 17.80
CA LEU A 447 13.73 0.95 17.18
C LEU A 447 13.72 0.96 15.65
N ALA A 448 12.61 1.37 15.04
CA ALA A 448 12.47 1.51 13.59
C ALA A 448 11.42 2.59 13.28
N PRO A 449 11.71 3.87 13.54
CA PRO A 449 10.76 4.96 13.38
C PRO A 449 10.28 5.08 11.93
N GLU A 450 11.13 4.75 10.96
CA GLU A 450 10.83 4.74 9.52
C GLU A 450 9.68 3.79 9.13
N LEU A 451 9.42 2.76 9.94
CA LEU A 451 8.30 1.84 9.74
C LEU A 451 7.00 2.36 10.39
N GLY A 452 7.03 3.48 11.10
CA GLY A 452 5.85 4.15 11.66
C GLY A 452 5.08 4.99 10.65
N ASP A 453 5.74 5.44 9.58
CA ASP A 453 5.18 6.30 8.53
C ASP A 453 4.45 5.50 7.44
N LEU A 454 4.27 4.19 7.62
CA LEU A 454 3.69 3.31 6.59
C LEU A 454 2.22 3.63 6.26
N ASP A 455 1.48 4.26 7.18
CA ASP A 455 0.10 4.70 6.94
C ASP A 455 0.01 5.94 6.03
N ASP A 456 1.11 6.70 5.85
CA ASP A 456 1.16 7.92 5.02
C ASP A 456 1.48 7.63 3.53
N TRP A 457 1.56 6.37 3.11
CA TRP A 457 1.74 5.99 1.70
C TRP A 457 0.71 6.66 0.76
N ALA A 458 -0.48 6.97 1.27
CA ALA A 458 -1.52 7.68 0.53
C ALA A 458 -1.23 9.19 0.35
N GLU A 459 -0.58 9.85 1.31
CA GLU A 459 -0.16 11.26 1.19
C GLU A 459 1.13 11.41 0.39
N TYR A 460 2.05 10.45 0.51
CA TYR A 460 3.37 10.51 -0.14
C TYR A 460 3.31 10.42 -1.68
N SER A 461 2.31 9.73 -2.23
CA SER A 461 2.10 9.62 -3.69
C SER A 461 1.42 10.84 -4.33
N ALA A 462 0.83 11.75 -3.53
CA ALA A 462 0.09 12.91 -4.02
C ALA A 462 0.94 14.19 -4.11
N TYR A 463 2.10 14.25 -3.44
CA TYR A 463 2.87 15.48 -3.25
C TYR A 463 4.31 15.48 -3.81
N ARG A 464 4.69 14.50 -4.64
CA ARG A 464 6.01 14.51 -5.34
C ARG A 464 5.96 14.22 -6.83
#